data_AF-A0A415VG89-F1
#
_entry.id   AF-A0A415VG89-F1
#
_cell.length_a   1.000
_cell.length_b   1.000
_cell.length_c   1.000
_cell.angle_alpha   90.00
_cell.angle_beta   90.00
_cell.angle_gamma   90.00
#
_symmetry.space_group_name_H-M   'P 1'
#
loop_
_entity.id
_entity.type
_entity.pdbx_description
1 polymer ?
#
loop_
_entity_poly.entity_id
_entity_poly.type
_entity_poly.pdbx_seq_one_letter_code
_entity_poly.pdbx_strand_id
1 'polypeptide(L)'
;MRKKANKRMSMDDIYEICILCHGNSRKKAELYQLTLDENDCVAFNALWVFTHFDLQNNEWLFQKHDELIDRVLVEKNETKRRLMLHLLLRQPFEEESLRSDFIDFCIAKITACSQPYAIRCYCMKLAYEQMKYYPELLEELRMALDMLEQEVLSPGLQSAKKQIMKKIKRSLGKFGK
;
A
#
# COMPACT_ATOMS: atom_id res chain seq x y z
N MET A 1 5.26 10.96 22.04
CA MET A 1 5.06 11.26 20.61
C MET A 1 3.64 11.75 20.28
N ARG A 2 2.60 11.19 20.92
CA ARG A 2 1.17 11.54 20.71
C ARG A 2 0.83 13.04 20.63
N LYS A 3 1.32 13.88 21.56
CA LYS A 3 1.02 15.32 21.60
C LYS A 3 1.44 16.05 20.30
N LYS A 4 2.54 15.64 19.67
CA LYS A 4 2.99 16.20 18.39
C LYS A 4 2.09 15.75 17.24
N ALA A 5 1.69 14.47 17.25
CA ALA A 5 0.78 13.91 16.25
C ALA A 5 -0.67 14.45 16.33
N ASN A 6 -1.06 15.15 17.40
CA ASN A 6 -2.41 15.71 17.57
C ASN A 6 -2.59 17.12 16.95
N LYS A 7 -1.59 17.63 16.23
CA LYS A 7 -1.66 18.92 15.53
C LYS A 7 -1.37 18.70 14.05
N ARG A 8 -1.65 19.70 13.22
CA ARG A 8 -1.17 19.70 11.84
C ARG A 8 0.35 19.56 11.85
N MET A 9 0.87 18.49 11.27
CA MET A 9 2.30 18.25 11.20
C MET A 9 2.91 18.99 10.01
N SER A 10 4.00 19.71 10.27
CA SER A 10 4.88 20.24 9.23
C SER A 10 5.86 19.15 8.74
N MET A 11 6.56 19.41 7.64
CA MET A 11 7.63 18.52 7.18
C MET A 11 8.77 18.41 8.21
N ASP A 12 9.08 19.49 8.93
CA ASP A 12 10.11 19.48 9.98
C ASP A 12 9.70 18.57 11.15
N ASP A 13 8.41 18.58 11.54
CA ASP A 13 7.88 17.67 12.57
C ASP A 13 8.02 16.20 12.14
N ILE A 14 7.77 15.91 10.85
CA ILE A 14 7.92 14.55 10.30
C ILE A 14 9.38 14.12 10.37
N TYR A 15 10.30 14.95 9.91
CA TYR A 15 11.72 14.63 9.89
C TYR A 15 12.28 14.47 11.30
N GLU A 16 11.86 15.30 12.25
CA GLU A 16 12.23 15.14 13.65
C GLU A 16 11.78 13.77 14.19
N ILE A 17 10.54 13.35 13.91
CA ILE A 17 10.05 12.03 14.33
C ILE A 17 10.80 10.89 13.61
N CYS A 18 11.13 11.05 12.33
CA CYS A 18 11.94 10.07 11.60
C CYS A 18 13.33 9.91 12.24
N ILE A 19 13.99 11.02 12.60
CA ILE A 19 15.27 11.02 13.31
C ILE A 19 15.15 10.31 14.66
N LEU A 20 14.09 10.61 15.43
CA LEU A 20 13.83 9.95 16.72
C LEU A 20 13.59 8.43 16.61
N CYS A 21 13.05 7.99 15.47
CA CYS A 21 12.78 6.57 15.19
C CYS A 21 13.99 5.85 14.58
N HIS A 22 14.99 6.57 14.06
CA HIS A 22 16.13 6.00 13.37
C HIS A 22 16.89 5.02 14.28
N GLY A 23 17.03 3.76 13.83
CA GLY A 23 17.65 2.69 14.63
C GLY A 23 16.95 2.34 15.95
N ASN A 24 15.77 2.90 16.25
CA ASN A 24 15.11 2.77 17.55
C ASN A 24 13.77 2.04 17.45
N SER A 25 13.81 0.70 17.57
CA SER A 25 12.63 -0.17 17.51
C SER A 25 11.55 0.18 18.53
N ARG A 26 11.93 0.65 19.73
CA ARG A 26 10.97 1.07 20.76
C ARG A 26 10.20 2.32 20.32
N LYS A 27 10.86 3.28 19.70
CA LYS A 27 10.21 4.51 19.18
C LYS A 27 9.34 4.22 17.96
N LYS A 28 9.78 3.31 17.08
CA LYS A 28 8.95 2.80 15.98
C LYS A 28 7.69 2.10 16.49
N ALA A 29 7.80 1.28 17.54
CA ALA A 29 6.66 0.66 18.18
C ALA A 29 5.70 1.69 18.80
N GLU A 30 6.22 2.71 19.51
CA GLU A 30 5.42 3.82 20.04
C GLU A 30 4.66 4.53 18.91
N LEU A 31 5.34 4.86 17.80
CA LEU A 31 4.74 5.49 16.63
C LEU A 31 3.67 4.60 15.98
N TYR A 32 3.94 3.30 15.85
CA TYR A 32 3.02 2.34 15.25
C TYR A 32 1.73 2.23 16.07
N GLN A 33 1.81 2.21 17.40
CA GLN A 33 0.64 2.24 18.27
C GLN A 33 -0.21 3.50 18.06
N LEU A 34 0.41 4.65 17.76
CA LEU A 34 -0.35 5.86 17.43
C LEU A 34 -1.15 5.75 16.14
N THR A 35 -0.80 4.84 15.24
CA THR A 35 -1.61 4.58 14.03
C THR A 35 -2.97 3.94 14.34
N LEU A 36 -3.16 3.44 15.57
CA LEU A 36 -4.39 2.84 16.09
C LEU A 36 -5.17 3.79 17.01
N ASP A 37 -4.73 5.04 17.15
CA ASP A 37 -5.37 6.02 18.04
C ASP A 37 -6.80 6.34 17.57
N GLU A 38 -7.73 6.47 18.52
CA GLU A 38 -9.12 6.85 18.24
C GLU A 38 -9.22 8.25 17.61
N ASN A 39 -8.23 9.12 17.87
CA ASN A 39 -8.14 10.39 17.20
C ASN A 39 -7.57 10.21 15.78
N ASP A 40 -8.45 10.39 14.78
CA ASP A 40 -8.11 10.25 13.37
C ASP A 40 -6.93 11.13 12.92
N CYS A 41 -6.75 12.32 13.50
CA CYS A 41 -5.60 13.17 13.18
C CYS A 41 -4.28 12.55 13.67
N VAL A 42 -4.27 12.00 14.89
CA VAL A 42 -3.11 11.29 15.44
C VAL A 42 -2.79 10.05 14.60
N ALA A 43 -3.79 9.23 14.31
CA ALA A 43 -3.63 8.02 13.51
C ALA A 43 -3.13 8.32 12.10
N PHE A 44 -3.74 9.30 11.43
CA PHE A 44 -3.32 9.77 10.11
C PHE A 44 -1.87 10.26 10.13
N ASN A 45 -1.52 11.13 11.07
CA ASN A 45 -0.18 11.71 11.17
C ASN A 45 0.88 10.63 11.43
N ALA A 46 0.58 9.65 12.29
CA ALA A 46 1.48 8.54 12.54
C ALA A 46 1.71 7.69 11.28
N LEU A 47 0.64 7.36 10.54
CA LEU A 47 0.74 6.67 9.25
C LEU A 47 1.55 7.49 8.24
N TRP A 48 1.34 8.81 8.22
CA TRP A 48 2.01 9.70 7.29
C TRP A 48 3.51 9.76 7.56
N VAL A 49 3.94 9.82 8.82
CA VAL A 49 5.36 9.74 9.18
C VAL A 49 6.03 8.48 8.65
N PHE A 50 5.38 7.31 8.76
CA PHE A 50 5.94 6.07 8.21
C PHE A 50 6.17 6.13 6.70
N THR A 51 5.36 6.91 5.95
CA THR A 51 5.58 7.08 4.50
C THR A 51 6.89 7.80 4.16
N HIS A 52 7.48 8.50 5.13
CA HIS A 52 8.73 9.26 4.98
C HIS A 52 9.97 8.51 5.52
N PHE A 53 9.82 7.30 6.06
CA PHE A 53 10.97 6.49 6.45
C PHE A 53 11.85 6.21 5.23
N ASP A 54 13.16 6.17 5.40
CA ASP A 54 14.08 5.64 4.40
C ASP A 54 13.90 4.11 4.24
N LEU A 55 14.66 3.50 3.32
CA LEU A 55 14.56 2.06 3.07
C LEU A 55 14.89 1.24 4.33
N GLN A 56 15.99 1.57 5.02
CA GLN A 56 16.46 0.84 6.20
C GLN A 56 15.45 0.89 7.35
N ASN A 57 14.86 2.07 7.62
CA ASN A 57 13.90 2.21 8.71
C ASN A 57 12.56 1.58 8.37
N ASN A 58 12.20 1.50 7.09
CA ASN A 58 10.99 0.86 6.62
C ASN A 58 11.01 -0.66 6.79
N GLU A 59 12.18 -1.31 6.82
CA GLU A 59 12.30 -2.76 7.08
C GLU A 59 11.64 -3.19 8.40
N TRP A 60 11.62 -2.30 9.40
CA TRP A 60 10.95 -2.57 10.66
C TRP A 60 9.43 -2.81 10.50
N LEU A 61 8.80 -2.27 9.45
CA LEU A 61 7.39 -2.50 9.15
C LEU A 61 7.13 -3.87 8.50
N PHE A 62 8.15 -4.62 8.07
CA PHE A 62 7.95 -5.92 7.42
C PHE A 62 7.32 -6.93 8.39
N GLN A 63 7.68 -6.87 9.67
CA GLN A 63 7.02 -7.68 10.72
C GLN A 63 5.56 -7.28 10.98
N LYS A 64 5.08 -6.19 10.36
CA LYS A 64 3.72 -5.64 10.48
C LYS A 64 2.90 -5.86 9.21
N HIS A 65 3.39 -6.69 8.29
CA HIS A 65 2.78 -6.92 6.98
C HIS A 65 1.33 -7.40 7.09
N ASP A 66 1.11 -8.55 7.72
CA ASP A 66 -0.23 -9.13 7.88
C ASP A 66 -1.16 -8.22 8.69
N GLU A 67 -0.64 -7.62 9.77
CA GLU A 67 -1.40 -6.66 10.59
C GLU A 67 -1.86 -5.44 9.76
N LEU A 68 -1.01 -4.93 8.87
CA LEU A 68 -1.37 -3.82 7.97
C LEU A 68 -2.39 -4.25 6.92
N ILE A 69 -2.30 -5.47 6.39
CA ILE A 69 -3.29 -6.04 5.48
C ILE A 69 -4.65 -6.11 6.17
N ASP A 70 -4.73 -6.76 7.33
CA ASP A 70 -5.98 -6.94 8.08
C ASP A 70 -6.65 -5.58 8.36
N ARG A 71 -5.84 -4.58 8.72
CA ARG A 71 -6.32 -3.20 8.91
C ARG A 71 -6.83 -2.55 7.64
N VAL A 72 -6.16 -2.74 6.49
CA VAL A 72 -6.62 -2.20 5.19
C VAL A 72 -7.98 -2.75 4.80
N LEU A 73 -8.21 -4.05 5.05
CA LEU A 73 -9.46 -4.73 4.68
C LEU A 73 -10.68 -4.13 5.41
N VAL A 74 -10.52 -3.67 6.65
CA VAL A 74 -11.62 -3.16 7.49
C VAL A 74 -11.68 -1.64 7.63
N GLU A 75 -10.60 -0.92 7.29
CA GLU A 75 -10.52 0.54 7.43
C GLU A 75 -11.58 1.25 6.60
N LYS A 76 -12.35 2.17 7.18
CA LYS A 76 -13.42 2.92 6.50
C LYS A 76 -12.93 4.28 5.99
N ASN A 77 -11.91 4.85 6.61
CA ASN A 77 -11.33 6.12 6.22
C ASN A 77 -10.39 5.92 5.03
N GLU A 78 -10.81 6.38 3.85
CA GLU A 78 -10.07 6.20 2.59
C GLU A 78 -8.67 6.83 2.62
N THR A 79 -8.48 7.90 3.39
CA THR A 79 -7.19 8.58 3.49
C THR A 79 -6.19 7.75 4.30
N LYS A 80 -6.61 7.18 5.44
CA LYS A 80 -5.79 6.25 6.22
C LYS A 80 -5.52 4.97 5.42
N ARG A 81 -6.56 4.41 4.78
CA ARG A 81 -6.43 3.22 3.91
C ARG A 81 -5.39 3.45 2.80
N ARG A 82 -5.44 4.61 2.13
CA ARG A 82 -4.47 4.99 1.10
C ARG A 82 -3.03 5.01 1.63
N LEU A 83 -2.81 5.55 2.84
CA LEU A 83 -1.49 5.55 3.45
C LEU A 83 -1.02 4.13 3.76
N MET A 84 -1.87 3.28 4.34
CA MET A 84 -1.51 1.88 4.63
C MET A 84 -1.18 1.08 3.36
N LEU A 85 -1.96 1.24 2.28
CA LEU A 85 -1.64 0.66 0.97
C LEU A 85 -0.28 1.14 0.44
N HIS A 86 0.04 2.42 0.63
CA HIS A 86 1.36 2.94 0.26
C HIS A 86 2.49 2.30 1.09
N LEU A 87 2.27 2.11 2.40
CA LEU A 87 3.25 1.42 3.26
C LEU A 87 3.46 -0.02 2.81
N LEU A 88 2.38 -0.76 2.51
CA LEU A 88 2.46 -2.14 2.01
C LEU A 88 3.23 -2.23 0.69
N LEU A 89 3.08 -1.25 -0.22
CA LEU A 89 3.81 -1.24 -1.49
C LEU A 89 5.34 -1.12 -1.30
N ARG A 90 5.78 -0.67 -0.12
CA ARG A 90 7.20 -0.58 0.25
C ARG A 90 7.71 -1.81 0.99
N GLN A 91 6.92 -2.87 1.08
CA GLN A 91 7.28 -4.13 1.72
C GLN A 91 7.47 -5.24 0.68
N PRO A 92 8.29 -6.28 0.98
CA PRO A 92 8.40 -7.44 0.12
C PRO A 92 7.08 -8.23 0.09
N PHE A 93 6.85 -8.89 -1.05
CA PHE A 93 5.83 -9.91 -1.24
C PHE A 93 6.55 -11.13 -1.79
N GLU A 94 6.60 -12.20 -1.01
CA GLU A 94 7.27 -13.46 -1.37
C GLU A 94 6.26 -14.44 -1.98
N GLU A 95 6.76 -15.43 -2.71
CA GLU A 95 5.93 -16.42 -3.41
C GLU A 95 5.10 -17.25 -2.44
N GLU A 96 5.66 -17.56 -1.27
CA GLU A 96 5.07 -18.39 -0.23
C GLU A 96 4.07 -17.63 0.67
N SER A 97 4.03 -16.30 0.59
CA SER A 97 3.22 -15.44 1.47
C SER A 97 1.96 -14.92 0.78
N LEU A 98 1.33 -15.73 -0.07
CA LEU A 98 0.13 -15.34 -0.81
C LEU A 98 -1.08 -15.16 0.12
N ARG A 99 -1.73 -14.00 0.04
CA ARG A 99 -2.91 -13.62 0.83
C ARG A 99 -4.12 -13.44 -0.10
N SER A 100 -4.93 -14.49 -0.28
CA SER A 100 -6.07 -14.48 -1.21
C SER A 100 -7.10 -13.39 -0.88
N ASP A 101 -7.41 -13.21 0.40
CA ASP A 101 -8.30 -12.15 0.90
C ASP A 101 -7.85 -10.74 0.46
N PHE A 102 -6.54 -10.50 0.47
CA PHE A 102 -5.97 -9.23 0.06
C PHE A 102 -5.89 -9.07 -1.46
N ILE A 103 -5.67 -10.16 -2.20
CA ILE A 103 -5.77 -10.18 -3.67
C ILE A 103 -7.20 -9.82 -4.08
N ASP A 104 -8.20 -10.51 -3.53
CA ASP A 104 -9.62 -10.29 -3.82
C ASP A 104 -10.01 -8.83 -3.53
N PHE A 105 -9.55 -8.31 -2.39
CA PHE A 105 -9.73 -6.90 -2.06
C PHE A 105 -9.11 -5.99 -3.12
N CYS A 106 -7.86 -6.21 -3.51
CA CYS A 106 -7.19 -5.38 -4.50
C CYS A 106 -7.91 -5.42 -5.85
N ILE A 107 -8.25 -6.59 -6.36
CA ILE A 107 -8.98 -6.77 -7.62
C ILE A 107 -10.33 -6.04 -7.58
N ALA A 108 -11.11 -6.23 -6.50
CA ALA A 108 -12.39 -5.55 -6.32
C ALA A 108 -12.25 -4.02 -6.28
N LYS A 109 -11.18 -3.49 -5.66
CA LYS A 109 -10.94 -2.03 -5.62
C LYS A 109 -10.46 -1.47 -6.96
N ILE A 110 -9.75 -2.25 -7.77
CA ILE A 110 -9.29 -1.82 -9.09
C ILE A 110 -10.48 -1.46 -9.99
N THR A 111 -11.53 -2.27 -10.02
CA THR A 111 -12.69 -2.09 -10.90
C THR A 111 -13.78 -1.19 -10.32
N ALA A 112 -13.73 -0.86 -9.02
CA ALA A 112 -14.68 0.02 -8.37
C ALA A 112 -14.46 1.50 -8.78
N CYS A 113 -15.26 1.99 -9.75
CA CYS A 113 -15.18 3.37 -10.25
C CYS A 113 -15.44 4.44 -9.18
N SER A 114 -16.12 4.08 -8.08
CA SER A 114 -16.36 4.97 -6.94
C SER A 114 -15.13 5.17 -6.04
N GLN A 115 -14.09 4.35 -6.20
CA GLN A 115 -12.89 4.45 -5.36
C GLN A 115 -11.97 5.58 -5.85
N PRO A 116 -11.30 6.31 -4.92
CA PRO A 116 -10.29 7.29 -5.27
C PRO A 116 -9.20 6.68 -6.16
N TYR A 117 -8.80 7.41 -7.22
CA TYR A 117 -7.84 6.90 -8.21
C TYR A 117 -6.53 6.42 -7.57
N ALA A 118 -6.06 7.07 -6.49
CA ALA A 118 -4.84 6.69 -5.80
C ALA A 118 -4.95 5.29 -5.14
N ILE A 119 -6.10 4.97 -4.54
CA ILE A 119 -6.37 3.64 -3.97
C ILE A 119 -6.38 2.60 -5.09
N ARG A 120 -7.07 2.88 -6.21
CA ARG A 120 -7.10 2.01 -7.38
C ARG A 120 -5.68 1.74 -7.91
N CYS A 121 -4.87 2.79 -8.06
CA CYS A 121 -3.46 2.69 -8.46
C CYS A 121 -2.62 1.83 -7.50
N TYR A 122 -2.78 1.98 -6.18
CA TYR A 122 -2.06 1.15 -5.22
C TYR A 122 -2.51 -0.31 -5.29
N CYS A 123 -3.82 -0.56 -5.39
CA CYS A 123 -4.36 -1.92 -5.52
C CYS A 123 -3.85 -2.61 -6.79
N MET A 124 -3.75 -1.90 -7.94
CA MET A 124 -3.12 -2.47 -9.16
C MET A 124 -1.69 -2.93 -8.93
N LYS A 125 -0.91 -2.11 -8.21
CA LYS A 125 0.50 -2.43 -7.94
C LYS A 125 0.63 -3.59 -6.96
N LEU A 126 -0.17 -3.58 -5.89
CA LEU A 126 -0.16 -4.61 -4.85
C LEU A 126 -0.70 -5.95 -5.34
N ALA A 127 -1.73 -5.94 -6.19
CA ALA A 127 -2.20 -7.15 -6.88
C ALA A 127 -1.07 -7.76 -7.71
N TYR A 128 -0.38 -6.94 -8.52
CA TYR A 128 0.77 -7.42 -9.29
C TYR A 128 1.88 -7.99 -8.40
N GLU A 129 2.27 -7.30 -7.32
CA GLU A 129 3.37 -7.78 -6.46
C GLU A 129 3.06 -9.14 -5.80
N GLN A 130 1.79 -9.45 -5.53
CA GLN A 130 1.35 -10.75 -5.02
C GLN A 130 1.21 -11.82 -6.12
N MET A 131 0.64 -11.44 -7.27
CA MET A 131 0.25 -12.39 -8.33
C MET A 131 1.40 -12.73 -9.28
N LYS A 132 2.50 -11.96 -9.30
CA LYS A 132 3.61 -12.08 -10.27
C LYS A 132 4.30 -13.44 -10.36
N TYR A 133 4.12 -14.30 -9.35
CA TYR A 133 4.70 -15.65 -9.29
C TYR A 133 3.84 -16.71 -9.99
N TYR A 134 2.58 -16.40 -10.30
CA TYR A 134 1.59 -17.38 -10.77
C TYR A 134 0.99 -16.92 -12.10
N PRO A 135 1.20 -17.65 -13.22
CA PRO A 135 0.69 -17.28 -14.54
C PRO A 135 -0.82 -17.06 -14.60
N GLU A 136 -1.57 -17.93 -13.95
CA GLU A 136 -3.03 -17.91 -13.89
C GLU A 136 -3.55 -16.66 -13.19
N LEU A 137 -2.91 -16.26 -12.08
CA LEU A 137 -3.25 -15.04 -11.36
C LEU A 137 -2.85 -13.79 -12.17
N LEU A 138 -1.71 -13.83 -12.87
CA LEU A 138 -1.34 -12.74 -13.77
C LEU A 138 -2.33 -12.53 -14.91
N GLU A 139 -2.90 -13.61 -15.46
CA GLU A 139 -3.97 -13.53 -16.46
C GLU A 139 -5.26 -12.96 -15.87
N GLU A 140 -5.64 -13.35 -14.65
CA GLU A 140 -6.78 -12.76 -13.94
C GLU A 140 -6.61 -11.24 -13.74
N LEU A 141 -5.43 -10.80 -13.28
CA LEU A 141 -5.13 -9.38 -13.14
C LEU A 141 -5.16 -8.66 -14.49
N ARG A 142 -4.66 -9.30 -15.56
CA ARG A 142 -4.71 -8.74 -16.91
C ARG A 142 -6.15 -8.50 -17.34
N MET A 143 -7.03 -9.49 -17.17
CA MET A 143 -8.45 -9.37 -17.48
C MET A 143 -9.13 -8.25 -16.68
N ALA A 144 -8.82 -8.14 -15.38
CA ALA A 144 -9.33 -7.05 -14.54
C ALA A 144 -8.92 -5.66 -15.03
N LEU A 145 -7.67 -5.52 -15.53
CA LEU A 145 -7.17 -4.26 -16.11
C LEU A 145 -7.73 -3.97 -17.50
N ASP A 146 -8.01 -4.99 -18.31
CA ASP A 146 -8.61 -4.85 -19.64
C ASP A 146 -10.05 -4.31 -19.53
N MET A 147 -10.81 -4.71 -18.49
CA MET A 147 -12.16 -4.15 -18.24
C MET A 147 -12.17 -2.62 -18.02
N LEU A 148 -11.05 -2.04 -17.58
CA LEU A 148 -10.93 -0.59 -17.36
C LEU A 148 -10.96 0.24 -18.65
N GLU A 149 -10.84 -0.39 -19.82
CA GLU A 149 -10.94 0.33 -21.12
C GLU A 149 -12.33 0.87 -21.39
N GLN A 150 -13.32 0.37 -20.67
CA GLN A 150 -14.71 0.79 -20.79
C GLN A 150 -14.99 2.13 -20.07
N GLU A 151 -14.05 2.65 -19.28
CA GLU A 151 -14.19 3.91 -18.52
C GLU A 151 -13.16 4.98 -18.93
N VAL A 152 -13.51 6.24 -18.70
CA VAL A 152 -12.57 7.37 -18.87
C VAL A 152 -11.63 7.42 -17.68
N LEU A 153 -10.42 6.87 -17.87
CA LEU A 153 -9.39 6.81 -16.84
C LEU A 153 -8.68 8.16 -16.62
N SER A 154 -8.39 8.49 -15.36
CA SER A 154 -7.52 9.64 -15.05
C SER A 154 -6.09 9.40 -15.56
N PRO A 155 -5.29 10.45 -15.85
CA PRO A 155 -3.92 10.28 -16.33
C PRO A 155 -3.04 9.42 -15.40
N GLY A 156 -3.22 9.56 -14.08
CA GLY A 156 -2.51 8.75 -13.09
C GLY A 156 -2.88 7.26 -13.16
N LEU A 157 -4.17 6.96 -13.36
CA LEU A 157 -4.68 5.59 -13.47
C LEU A 157 -4.26 4.93 -14.79
N GLN A 158 -4.30 5.68 -15.90
CA GLN A 158 -3.78 5.22 -17.19
C GLN A 158 -2.29 4.87 -17.12
N SER A 159 -1.50 5.73 -16.48
CA SER A 159 -0.07 5.49 -16.29
C SER A 159 0.19 4.25 -15.45
N ALA A 160 -0.54 4.07 -14.33
CA ALA A 160 -0.44 2.89 -13.50
C ALA A 160 -0.80 1.61 -14.26
N LYS A 161 -1.94 1.59 -14.96
CA LYS A 161 -2.37 0.47 -15.81
C LYS A 161 -1.28 0.11 -16.83
N LYS A 162 -0.76 1.08 -17.59
CA LYS A 162 0.28 0.84 -18.60
C LYS A 162 1.55 0.23 -17.99
N GLN A 163 1.98 0.72 -16.84
CA GLN A 163 3.16 0.19 -16.14
C GLN A 163 2.95 -1.25 -15.67
N ILE A 164 1.77 -1.55 -15.10
CA ILE A 164 1.45 -2.90 -14.64
C ILE A 164 1.27 -3.86 -15.80
N MET A 165 0.53 -3.51 -16.85
CA MET A 165 0.41 -4.34 -18.07
C MET A 165 1.77 -4.68 -18.69
N LYS A 166 2.71 -3.73 -18.69
CA LYS A 166 4.10 -3.97 -19.14
C LYS A 166 4.82 -4.97 -18.23
N LYS A 167 4.63 -4.89 -16.90
CA LYS A 167 5.19 -5.86 -15.95
C LYS A 167 4.58 -7.25 -16.14
N ILE A 168 3.24 -7.36 -16.24
CA ILE A 168 2.52 -8.62 -16.50
C ILE A 168 3.06 -9.31 -17.76
N LYS A 169 3.13 -8.60 -18.89
CA LYS A 169 3.66 -9.15 -20.16
C LYS A 169 5.09 -9.70 -20.01
N ARG A 170 5.94 -9.02 -19.23
CA ARG A 170 7.31 -9.46 -18.97
C ARG A 170 7.35 -10.72 -18.11
N SER A 171 6.51 -10.81 -17.09
CA SER A 171 6.45 -11.97 -16.21
C SER A 171 5.90 -13.20 -16.94
N LEU A 172 4.78 -13.06 -17.68
CA LEU A 172 4.22 -14.13 -18.51
C LEU A 172 5.21 -14.69 -19.53
N GLY A 173 6.00 -13.81 -20.17
CA GLY A 173 7.04 -14.24 -21.10
C GLY A 173 8.20 -15.02 -20.47
N LYS A 174 8.31 -15.05 -19.13
CA LYS A 174 9.27 -15.91 -18.42
C LYS A 174 8.73 -17.32 -18.18
N PHE A 175 7.40 -17.48 -18.06
CA PHE A 175 6.77 -18.78 -17.85
C PHE A 175 6.60 -19.58 -19.13
N GLY A 176 6.51 -18.90 -20.29
CA GLY A 176 6.41 -19.55 -21.60
C GLY A 176 7.76 -19.94 -22.24
N LYS A 177 8.85 -19.96 -21.47
CA LYS A 177 10.18 -20.45 -21.88
C LYS A 177 10.49 -21.74 -21.15
#